data_AF-A0A7C1LHK4-F1
#
_entry.id   AF-A0A7C1LHK4-F1
#
_cell.length_a   1.000
_cell.length_b   1.000
_cell.length_c   1.000
_cell.angle_alpha   90.00
_cell.angle_beta   90.00
_cell.angle_gamma   90.00
#
_symmetry.space_group_name_H-M   'P 1'
#
loop_
_entity.id
_entity.type
_entity.pdbx_description
1 polymer ?
#
loop_
_entity_poly.entity_id
_entity_poly.type
_entity_poly.pdbx_seq_one_letter_code
_entity_poly.pdbx_strand_id
1 'polypeptide(L)'
;MLYISYIGSIYNINVIYTIVRHKLKKMTDCTLNDLRDKLENSGDFKLVLDFFLKKSIKEQTEMPDESDGIPFSDFFSSYIENSSKINAEIVAEFCESPIERIFMNSLILLFIKNQFINLEITEPFKNAELEISNIRIIHKNILNIIEDYKTKTGDFEMTGFESAMNNQIKAGVYTNEDYKLFEYHRLIVKNFVWDSYHITLQAGFPEFKIDNKSTRVDLLIWKPNDERFKLIVECDGFKYHNTKEAFTSDRKRDRLYKSKGYQVIRFSGTEIWKDPISVSSELYDFIENYERKTSA
;
A
#
# COMPACT_ATOMS: atom_id res chain seq x y z
N MET A 1 -5.97 13.95 -17.89
CA MET A 1 -4.81 13.24 -18.48
C MET A 1 -3.50 14.01 -18.36
N LEU A 2 -3.52 15.36 -18.27
CA LEU A 2 -2.32 16.22 -18.11
C LEU A 2 -1.70 16.27 -16.69
N TYR A 3 -2.45 15.92 -15.64
CA TYR A 3 -1.98 16.07 -14.25
C TYR A 3 -1.09 14.91 -13.76
N ILE A 4 -1.31 13.68 -14.25
CA ILE A 4 -0.51 12.49 -13.86
C ILE A 4 0.93 12.60 -14.40
N SER A 5 1.10 13.19 -15.59
CA SER A 5 2.45 13.51 -16.12
C SER A 5 3.16 14.60 -15.30
N TYR A 6 2.44 15.43 -14.56
CA TYR A 6 3.01 16.51 -13.77
C TYR A 6 3.57 16.01 -12.43
N ILE A 7 2.82 15.15 -11.73
CA ILE A 7 3.24 14.54 -10.44
C ILE A 7 4.47 13.63 -10.62
N GLY A 8 4.56 12.90 -11.75
CA GLY A 8 5.72 12.06 -12.05
C GLY A 8 7.02 12.82 -12.37
N SER A 9 6.95 14.12 -12.69
CA SER A 9 8.12 14.90 -13.13
C SER A 9 8.79 15.74 -12.02
N ILE A 10 8.13 15.93 -10.88
CA ILE A 10 8.57 16.90 -9.84
C ILE A 10 9.45 16.26 -8.75
N TYR A 11 9.40 14.94 -8.58
CA TYR A 11 10.22 14.27 -7.57
C TYR A 11 11.62 13.97 -8.10
N ASN A 12 12.50 14.97 -8.02
CA ASN A 12 13.94 14.82 -8.22
C ASN A 12 14.54 14.04 -7.03
N ILE A 13 14.36 12.72 -7.05
CA ILE A 13 14.65 11.70 -6.02
C ILE A 13 16.08 11.78 -5.44
N ASN A 14 17.04 12.40 -6.15
CA ASN A 14 18.45 12.39 -5.77
C ASN A 14 18.86 13.40 -4.68
N VAL A 15 18.07 14.44 -4.40
CA VAL A 15 18.45 15.49 -3.42
C VAL A 15 17.94 15.19 -2.00
N ILE A 16 16.81 14.49 -1.86
CA ILE A 16 16.23 14.12 -0.56
C ILE A 16 16.97 12.94 0.08
N TYR A 17 17.50 12.04 -0.74
CA TYR A 17 18.22 10.83 -0.34
C TYR A 17 19.46 11.09 0.55
N THR A 18 20.12 12.23 0.34
CA THR A 18 21.37 12.56 1.05
C THR A 18 21.13 13.13 2.45
N ILE A 19 19.98 13.78 2.69
CA ILE A 19 19.69 14.49 3.95
C ILE A 19 19.27 13.51 5.05
N VAL A 20 18.57 12.42 4.69
CA VAL A 20 18.06 11.43 5.64
C VAL A 20 19.18 10.53 6.19
N ARG A 21 20.09 10.09 5.31
CA ARG A 21 21.24 9.25 5.70
C ARG A 21 22.23 9.96 6.62
N HIS A 22 22.34 11.29 6.54
CA HIS A 22 23.26 12.07 7.37
C HIS A 22 22.69 12.45 8.74
N LYS A 23 21.36 12.63 8.89
CA LYS A 23 20.74 13.04 10.16
C LYS A 23 20.31 11.89 11.08
N LEU A 24 20.07 10.69 10.56
CA LEU A 24 19.71 9.52 11.40
C LEU A 24 20.91 8.86 12.09
N LYS A 25 22.15 9.26 11.77
CA LYS A 25 23.37 8.57 12.21
C LYS A 25 23.76 8.73 13.69
N LYS A 26 22.95 9.39 14.54
CA LYS A 26 23.19 9.50 15.99
C LYS A 26 21.89 9.70 16.80
N MET A 27 20.95 8.75 16.76
CA MET A 27 19.97 8.65 17.84
C MET A 27 20.61 7.96 19.05
N THR A 28 20.32 8.44 20.26
CA THR A 28 20.75 7.75 21.49
C THR A 28 19.85 6.54 21.74
N ASP A 29 20.33 5.54 22.50
CA ASP A 29 19.55 4.34 22.84
C ASP A 29 18.22 4.69 23.55
N CYS A 30 18.22 5.74 24.38
CA CYS A 30 17.02 6.24 25.04
C CYS A 30 15.98 6.77 24.02
N THR A 31 16.44 7.45 22.96
CA THR A 31 15.57 7.96 21.89
C THR A 31 15.00 6.84 21.01
N LEU A 32 15.78 5.78 20.77
CA LEU A 32 15.33 4.63 19.98
C LEU A 32 14.26 3.80 20.72
N ASN A 33 14.38 3.66 22.04
CA ASN A 33 13.36 2.99 22.83
C ASN A 33 12.03 3.75 22.81
N ASP A 34 12.05 5.06 23.08
CA ASP A 34 10.84 5.90 23.00
C ASP A 34 10.18 5.84 21.62
N LEU A 35 10.99 5.80 20.55
CA LEU A 35 10.46 5.63 19.20
C LEU A 35 9.75 4.28 19.03
N ARG A 36 10.36 3.17 19.47
CA ARG A 36 9.74 1.83 19.35
C ARG A 36 8.43 1.76 20.12
N ASP A 37 8.41 2.29 21.34
CA ASP A 37 7.21 2.30 22.18
C ASP A 37 6.07 3.06 21.46
N LYS A 38 6.37 4.21 20.86
CA LYS A 38 5.41 4.99 20.06
C LYS A 38 4.98 4.29 18.77
N LEU A 39 5.87 3.55 18.12
CA LEU A 39 5.55 2.81 16.90
C LEU A 39 4.75 1.54 17.21
N GLU A 40 4.92 0.92 18.37
CA GLU A 40 4.19 -0.29 18.75
C GLU A 40 2.78 0.04 19.26
N ASN A 41 2.65 1.07 20.10
CA ASN A 41 1.39 1.43 20.74
C ASN A 41 0.49 2.20 19.76
N SER A 42 -0.70 1.66 19.46
CA SER A 42 -1.61 2.27 18.49
C SER A 42 -2.09 3.68 18.87
N GLY A 43 -2.27 3.96 20.16
CA GLY A 43 -2.67 5.29 20.65
C GLY A 43 -1.56 6.32 20.47
N ASP A 44 -0.33 5.96 20.84
CA ASP A 44 0.82 6.84 20.68
C ASP A 44 1.21 6.99 19.19
N PHE A 45 1.11 5.91 18.42
CA PHE A 45 1.38 5.94 16.98
C PHE A 45 0.43 6.90 16.26
N LYS A 46 -0.85 6.95 16.64
CA LYS A 46 -1.81 7.89 16.06
C LYS A 46 -1.35 9.35 16.21
N LEU A 47 -0.76 9.71 17.34
CA LEU A 47 -0.23 11.06 17.56
C LEU A 47 0.98 11.34 16.66
N VAL A 48 1.86 10.35 16.48
CA VAL A 48 3.00 10.46 15.56
C VAL A 48 2.53 10.57 14.11
N LEU A 49 1.57 9.73 13.71
CA LEU A 49 0.96 9.73 12.40
C LEU A 49 0.32 11.08 12.08
N ASP A 50 -0.51 11.60 12.98
CA ASP A 50 -1.16 12.91 12.81
C ASP A 50 -0.15 14.04 12.65
N PHE A 51 0.98 13.99 13.39
CA PHE A 51 2.07 14.95 13.23
C PHE A 51 2.69 14.87 11.84
N PHE A 52 3.00 13.66 11.36
CA PHE A 52 3.55 13.45 10.01
C PHE A 52 2.56 13.92 8.95
N LEU A 53 1.30 13.50 9.01
CA LEU A 53 0.25 13.91 8.06
C LEU A 53 0.11 15.42 7.97
N LYS A 54 -0.03 16.12 9.10
CA LYS A 54 -0.16 17.59 9.13
C LYS A 54 1.05 18.28 8.51
N LYS A 55 2.25 17.80 8.84
CA LYS A 55 3.49 18.36 8.29
C LYS A 55 3.56 18.15 6.78
N SER A 56 3.28 16.92 6.36
CA SER A 56 3.38 16.49 4.97
C SER A 56 2.34 17.24 4.12
N ILE A 57 1.07 17.31 4.55
CA ILE A 57 0.01 18.08 3.86
C ILE A 57 0.42 19.55 3.72
N LYS A 58 0.94 20.16 4.81
CA LYS A 58 1.38 21.56 4.78
C LYS A 58 2.50 21.81 3.76
N GLU A 59 3.49 20.93 3.70
CA GLU A 59 4.60 21.05 2.74
C GLU A 59 4.12 21.00 1.28
N GLN A 60 2.97 20.38 1.01
CA GLN A 60 2.39 20.30 -0.33
C GLN A 60 1.42 21.43 -0.66
N THR A 61 0.61 21.90 0.29
CA THR A 61 -0.33 23.02 0.05
C THR A 61 0.39 24.36 -0.15
N GLU A 62 1.65 24.46 0.25
CA GLU A 62 2.53 25.60 -0.04
C GLU A 62 3.09 25.58 -1.49
N MET A 63 2.79 24.54 -2.30
CA MET A 63 3.11 24.50 -3.73
C MET A 63 2.03 25.25 -4.54
N PRO A 64 2.40 25.99 -5.61
CA PRO A 64 1.42 26.75 -6.39
C PRO A 64 0.37 25.83 -7.02
N ASP A 65 -0.91 26.07 -6.71
CA ASP A 65 -2.05 25.43 -7.36
C ASP A 65 -2.50 26.30 -8.55
N GLU A 66 -2.31 25.81 -9.77
CA GLU A 66 -2.73 26.50 -11.00
C GLU A 66 -4.13 26.05 -11.48
N SER A 67 -4.91 25.35 -10.64
CA SER A 67 -6.23 24.83 -11.04
C SER A 67 -7.39 25.76 -10.63
N ASP A 68 -8.26 26.10 -11.60
CA ASP A 68 -9.53 26.78 -11.35
C ASP A 68 -10.59 25.77 -10.84
N GLY A 69 -10.84 25.71 -9.52
CA GLY A 69 -11.84 24.79 -8.95
C GLY A 69 -11.88 24.72 -7.41
N ILE A 70 -12.60 23.72 -6.86
CA ILE A 70 -12.40 23.27 -5.47
C ILE A 70 -10.92 22.91 -5.38
N PRO A 71 -10.14 23.49 -4.45
CA PRO A 71 -8.73 23.17 -4.34
C PRO A 71 -8.60 21.66 -4.20
N PHE A 72 -7.96 21.02 -5.18
CA PHE A 72 -7.70 19.58 -5.16
C PHE A 72 -7.09 19.19 -3.81
N SER A 73 -6.35 20.11 -3.19
CA SER A 73 -5.79 20.03 -1.84
C SER A 73 -6.78 19.62 -0.75
N ASP A 74 -8.03 20.07 -0.73
CA ASP A 74 -8.93 19.85 0.42
C ASP A 74 -9.50 18.43 0.42
N PHE A 75 -10.00 17.99 -0.74
CA PHE A 75 -10.40 16.59 -0.94
C PHE A 75 -9.21 15.65 -0.76
N PHE A 76 -8.06 16.01 -1.35
CA PHE A 76 -6.85 15.21 -1.28
C PHE A 76 -6.33 15.05 0.15
N SER A 77 -6.28 16.14 0.92
CA SER A 77 -5.87 16.11 2.32
C SER A 77 -6.77 15.18 3.14
N SER A 78 -8.09 15.28 2.91
CA SER A 78 -9.09 14.43 3.56
C SER A 78 -8.91 12.95 3.20
N TYR A 79 -8.67 12.65 1.91
CA TYR A 79 -8.43 11.30 1.44
C TYR A 79 -7.19 10.69 2.10
N ILE A 80 -6.05 11.40 2.04
CA ILE A 80 -4.77 10.95 2.60
C ILE A 80 -4.84 10.75 4.10
N GLU A 81 -5.47 11.68 4.81
CA GLU A 81 -5.64 11.58 6.26
C GLU A 81 -6.49 10.36 6.61
N ASN A 82 -7.58 10.13 5.88
CA ASN A 82 -8.46 8.99 6.12
C ASN A 82 -7.80 7.66 5.75
N SER A 83 -7.18 7.54 4.57
CA SER A 83 -6.52 6.30 4.12
C SER A 83 -5.35 5.93 5.05
N SER A 84 -4.56 6.91 5.48
CA SER A 84 -3.44 6.66 6.39
C SER A 84 -3.90 6.20 7.78
N LYS A 85 -5.03 6.73 8.28
CA LYS A 85 -5.63 6.28 9.55
C LYS A 85 -6.18 4.86 9.42
N ILE A 86 -6.89 4.54 8.34
CA ILE A 86 -7.36 3.19 8.05
C ILE A 86 -6.18 2.21 7.99
N ASN A 87 -5.10 2.57 7.29
CA ASN A 87 -3.88 1.76 7.22
C ASN A 87 -3.30 1.48 8.62
N ALA A 88 -3.25 2.50 9.49
CA ALA A 88 -2.77 2.35 10.87
C ALA A 88 -3.69 1.48 11.73
N GLU A 89 -5.01 1.59 11.55
CA GLU A 89 -6.01 0.76 12.24
C GLU A 89 -5.87 -0.72 11.83
N ILE A 90 -5.73 -1.00 10.54
CA ILE A 90 -5.50 -2.35 10.02
C ILE A 90 -4.19 -2.95 10.59
N VAL A 91 -3.10 -2.16 10.65
CA VAL A 91 -1.84 -2.60 11.27
C VAL A 91 -2.04 -2.91 12.76
N ALA A 92 -2.75 -2.05 13.49
CA ALA A 92 -3.01 -2.26 14.91
C ALA A 92 -3.83 -3.54 15.17
N GLU A 93 -4.75 -3.87 14.28
CA GLU A 93 -5.65 -5.02 14.41
C GLU A 93 -5.00 -6.35 13.98
N PHE A 94 -4.24 -6.35 12.89
CA PHE A 94 -3.86 -7.60 12.21
C PHE A 94 -2.36 -7.97 12.27
N CYS A 95 -1.47 -7.08 12.71
CA CYS A 95 -0.09 -7.48 13.00
C CYS A 95 -0.02 -8.33 14.26
N GLU A 96 0.54 -9.54 14.15
CA GLU A 96 0.52 -10.55 15.20
C GLU A 96 1.64 -10.34 16.24
N SER A 97 2.63 -9.51 15.94
CA SER A 97 3.77 -9.24 16.84
C SER A 97 4.09 -7.75 17.02
N PRO A 98 4.71 -7.38 18.17
CA PRO A 98 5.30 -6.06 18.38
C PRO A 98 6.24 -5.62 17.25
N ILE A 99 7.03 -6.57 16.74
CA ILE A 99 8.03 -6.34 15.70
C ILE A 99 7.36 -5.97 14.37
N GLU A 100 6.33 -6.72 13.97
CA GLU A 100 5.54 -6.39 12.78
C GLU A 100 4.89 -5.00 12.91
N ARG A 101 4.28 -4.69 14.05
CA ARG A 101 3.65 -3.38 14.29
C ARG A 101 4.67 -2.25 14.16
N ILE A 102 5.80 -2.35 14.85
CA ILE A 102 6.88 -1.36 14.80
C ILE A 102 7.36 -1.17 13.35
N PHE A 103 7.56 -2.28 12.63
CA PHE A 103 8.01 -2.24 11.25
C PHE A 103 6.99 -1.58 10.32
N MET A 104 5.74 -2.02 10.35
CA MET A 104 4.67 -1.50 9.50
C MET A 104 4.37 -0.03 9.78
N ASN A 105 4.32 0.36 11.05
CA ASN A 105 4.09 1.76 11.42
C ASN A 105 5.26 2.65 11.00
N SER A 106 6.51 2.18 11.10
CA SER A 106 7.67 2.89 10.56
C SER A 106 7.60 3.02 9.03
N LEU A 107 7.16 1.97 8.33
CA LEU A 107 6.99 1.97 6.88
C LEU A 107 5.91 2.95 6.42
N ILE A 108 4.75 3.00 7.11
CA ILE A 108 3.68 3.97 6.84
C ILE A 108 4.23 5.41 6.89
N LEU A 109 4.98 5.76 7.95
CA LEU A 109 5.55 7.11 8.07
C LEU A 109 6.53 7.44 6.95
N LEU A 110 7.27 6.45 6.44
CA LEU A 110 8.15 6.64 5.28
C LEU A 110 7.36 6.85 3.99
N PHE A 111 6.28 6.10 3.76
CA PHE A 111 5.41 6.33 2.61
C PHE A 111 4.78 7.73 2.65
N ILE A 112 4.26 8.16 3.79
CA ILE A 112 3.71 9.52 3.95
C ILE A 112 4.76 10.58 3.64
N LYS A 113 5.97 10.39 4.16
CA LYS A 113 7.08 11.33 3.97
C LYS A 113 7.56 11.41 2.52
N ASN A 114 7.57 10.30 1.78
CA ASN A 114 8.18 10.24 0.45
C ASN A 114 7.14 10.36 -0.68
N GLN A 115 5.99 9.70 -0.59
CA GLN A 115 4.98 9.60 -1.66
C GLN A 115 3.58 9.31 -1.06
N PHE A 116 2.89 10.37 -0.63
CA PHE A 116 1.59 10.37 0.06
C PHE A 116 0.54 9.36 -0.41
N ILE A 117 0.44 9.14 -1.72
CA ILE A 117 -0.70 8.45 -2.35
C ILE A 117 -0.44 6.99 -2.71
N ASN A 118 0.76 6.47 -2.45
CA ASN A 118 1.17 5.19 -3.02
C ASN A 118 1.08 4.00 -2.05
N LEU A 119 0.29 4.09 -0.97
CA LEU A 119 0.16 2.98 -0.02
C LEU A 119 -1.28 2.71 0.41
N GLU A 120 -1.72 1.48 0.18
CA GLU A 120 -2.94 0.89 0.71
C GLU A 120 -2.57 -0.36 1.53
N ILE A 121 -3.07 -0.47 2.76
CA ILE A 121 -2.89 -1.68 3.56
C ILE A 121 -4.24 -2.40 3.61
N THR A 122 -4.22 -3.70 3.35
CA THR A 122 -5.44 -4.52 3.37
C THR A 122 -5.42 -5.50 4.53
N GLU A 123 -6.62 -5.82 5.01
CA GLU A 123 -6.85 -6.93 5.94
C GLU A 123 -6.33 -8.27 5.39
N PRO A 124 -6.21 -9.30 6.25
CA PRO A 124 -5.74 -10.61 5.83
C PRO A 124 -6.61 -11.29 4.78
N PHE A 125 -5.98 -11.64 3.65
CA PHE A 125 -6.60 -12.48 2.65
C PHE A 125 -6.41 -13.96 2.98
N LYS A 126 -7.52 -14.71 3.09
CA LYS A 126 -7.46 -16.17 3.22
C LYS A 126 -6.89 -16.85 1.96
N ASN A 127 -7.15 -16.26 0.80
CA ASN A 127 -6.63 -16.69 -0.49
C ASN A 127 -6.18 -15.48 -1.31
N ALA A 128 -4.95 -15.05 -1.11
CA ALA A 128 -4.44 -13.82 -1.70
C ALA A 128 -4.51 -13.80 -3.24
N GLU A 129 -4.21 -14.90 -3.92
CA GLU A 129 -4.27 -14.97 -5.39
C GLU A 129 -5.70 -14.76 -5.91
N LEU A 130 -6.71 -15.33 -5.23
CA LEU A 130 -8.11 -15.17 -5.62
C LEU A 130 -8.59 -13.74 -5.37
N GLU A 131 -8.34 -13.19 -4.18
CA GLU A 131 -8.79 -11.84 -3.82
C GLU A 131 -8.18 -10.78 -4.75
N ILE A 132 -6.86 -10.86 -4.99
CA ILE A 132 -6.15 -9.94 -5.90
C ILE A 132 -6.70 -10.06 -7.33
N SER A 133 -6.93 -11.29 -7.81
CA SER A 133 -7.54 -11.52 -9.12
C SER A 133 -8.93 -10.89 -9.22
N ASN A 134 -9.76 -11.05 -8.18
CA ASN A 134 -11.10 -10.48 -8.14
C ASN A 134 -11.08 -8.96 -8.19
N ILE A 135 -10.21 -8.31 -7.40
CA ILE A 135 -10.04 -6.85 -7.40
C ILE A 135 -9.71 -6.34 -8.82
N ARG A 136 -8.77 -7.01 -9.50
CA ARG A 136 -8.39 -6.66 -10.88
C ARG A 136 -9.54 -6.83 -11.86
N ILE A 137 -10.27 -7.94 -11.78
CA ILE A 137 -11.40 -8.25 -12.67
C ILE A 137 -12.53 -7.24 -12.45
N ILE A 138 -12.90 -6.96 -11.21
CA ILE A 138 -13.96 -6.00 -10.87
C ILE A 138 -13.61 -4.62 -11.43
N HIS A 139 -12.39 -4.13 -11.19
CA HIS A 139 -12.00 -2.82 -11.70
C HIS A 139 -12.01 -2.77 -13.24
N LYS A 140 -11.45 -3.79 -13.92
CA LYS A 140 -11.47 -3.88 -15.39
C LYS A 140 -12.90 -3.87 -15.94
N ASN A 141 -13.81 -4.64 -15.34
CA ASN A 141 -15.21 -4.69 -15.76
C ASN A 141 -15.91 -3.33 -15.61
N ILE A 142 -15.67 -2.62 -14.51
CA ILE A 142 -16.24 -1.29 -14.29
C ILE A 142 -15.68 -0.27 -15.29
N LEU A 143 -14.37 -0.30 -15.55
CA LEU A 143 -13.76 0.55 -16.58
C LEU A 143 -14.35 0.28 -17.95
N ASN A 144 -14.64 -0.98 -18.29
CA ASN A 144 -15.29 -1.34 -19.55
C ASN A 144 -16.72 -0.79 -19.63
N ILE A 145 -17.49 -0.81 -18.54
CA ILE A 145 -18.84 -0.20 -18.48
C ILE A 145 -18.74 1.31 -18.74
N ILE A 146 -17.78 1.98 -18.11
CA ILE A 146 -17.55 3.42 -18.28
C ILE A 146 -17.14 3.74 -19.72
N GLU A 147 -16.26 2.93 -20.32
CA GLU A 147 -15.78 3.16 -21.69
C GLU A 147 -16.86 2.86 -22.74
N ASP A 148 -17.67 1.82 -22.51
CA ASP A 148 -18.82 1.49 -23.35
C ASP A 148 -19.86 2.60 -23.31
N TYR A 149 -20.12 3.19 -22.14
CA TYR A 149 -20.95 4.40 -22.03
C TYR A 149 -20.42 5.52 -22.91
N LYS A 150 -19.15 5.91 -22.75
CA LYS A 150 -18.52 6.99 -23.52
C LYS A 150 -18.61 6.76 -25.01
N THR A 151 -18.32 5.54 -25.44
CA THR A 151 -18.32 5.16 -26.86
C THR A 151 -19.73 5.21 -27.45
N LYS A 152 -20.75 4.77 -26.71
CA LYS A 152 -22.15 4.75 -27.17
C LYS A 152 -22.81 6.12 -27.19
N THR A 153 -22.48 6.99 -26.24
CA THR A 153 -23.14 8.30 -26.08
C THR A 153 -22.35 9.45 -26.69
N GLY A 154 -21.03 9.29 -26.86
CA GLY A 154 -20.12 10.38 -27.17
C GLY A 154 -19.84 11.32 -25.98
N ASP A 155 -20.37 11.02 -24.78
CA ASP A 155 -20.19 11.83 -23.57
C ASP A 155 -18.88 11.48 -22.86
N PHE A 156 -17.75 11.89 -23.44
CA PHE A 156 -16.42 11.65 -22.88
C PHE A 156 -16.18 12.39 -21.55
N GLU A 157 -16.88 13.50 -21.33
CA GLU A 157 -16.85 14.30 -20.11
C GLU A 157 -17.73 13.74 -18.99
N MET A 158 -18.51 12.67 -19.27
CA MET A 158 -19.33 11.94 -18.30
C MET A 158 -20.44 12.80 -17.65
N THR A 159 -20.84 13.90 -18.29
CA THR A 159 -21.84 14.85 -17.76
C THR A 159 -23.25 14.23 -17.64
N GLY A 160 -23.57 13.25 -18.48
CA GLY A 160 -24.82 12.51 -18.48
C GLY A 160 -24.75 11.14 -17.81
N PHE A 161 -23.60 10.75 -17.24
CA PHE A 161 -23.38 9.39 -16.77
C PHE A 161 -24.33 9.01 -15.61
N GLU A 162 -24.48 9.89 -14.62
CA GLU A 162 -25.40 9.69 -13.51
C GLU A 162 -26.85 9.49 -13.99
N SER A 163 -27.30 10.32 -14.94
CA SER A 163 -28.64 10.19 -15.51
C SER A 163 -28.84 8.87 -16.24
N ALA A 164 -27.84 8.45 -17.02
CA ALA A 164 -27.85 7.17 -17.72
C ALA A 164 -27.88 5.99 -16.74
N MET A 165 -27.07 6.02 -15.68
CA MET A 165 -27.07 5.02 -14.63
C MET A 165 -28.40 4.95 -13.88
N ASN A 166 -28.99 6.09 -13.54
CA ASN A 166 -30.32 6.16 -12.91
C ASN A 166 -31.41 5.53 -13.78
N ASN A 167 -31.33 5.65 -15.11
CA ASN A 167 -32.26 4.98 -16.02
C ASN A 167 -32.05 3.46 -16.02
N GLN A 168 -30.80 2.99 -15.98
CA GLN A 168 -30.50 1.55 -15.86
C GLN A 168 -30.96 0.97 -14.51
N ILE A 169 -30.86 1.74 -13.43
CA ILE A 169 -31.37 1.36 -12.11
C ILE A 169 -32.89 1.24 -12.13
N LYS A 170 -33.60 2.21 -12.72
CA LYS A 170 -35.06 2.14 -12.90
C LYS A 170 -35.48 0.95 -13.76
N ALA A 171 -34.66 0.56 -14.72
CA ALA A 171 -34.88 -0.62 -15.56
C ALA A 171 -34.53 -1.95 -14.87
N GLY A 172 -33.98 -1.92 -13.65
CA GLY A 172 -33.61 -3.12 -12.89
C GLY A 172 -32.31 -3.79 -13.35
N VAL A 173 -31.49 -3.10 -14.16
CA VAL A 173 -30.20 -3.62 -14.65
C VAL A 173 -29.13 -3.50 -13.58
N TYR A 174 -29.15 -2.41 -12.81
CA TYR A 174 -28.22 -2.13 -11.73
C TYR A 174 -28.95 -1.70 -10.46
N THR A 175 -28.28 -1.83 -9.33
CA THR A 175 -28.72 -1.29 -8.04
C THR A 175 -28.07 0.06 -7.75
N ASN A 176 -28.56 0.77 -6.73
CA ASN A 176 -27.89 1.98 -6.23
C ASN A 176 -26.49 1.67 -5.67
N GLU A 177 -26.26 0.46 -5.13
CA GLU A 177 -24.95 0.06 -4.63
C GLU A 177 -23.97 -0.19 -5.78
N ASP A 178 -24.42 -0.77 -6.89
CA ASP A 178 -23.59 -0.89 -8.10
C ASP A 178 -23.16 0.48 -8.61
N TYR A 179 -24.07 1.47 -8.64
CA TYR A 179 -23.72 2.82 -9.05
C TYR A 179 -22.69 3.47 -8.12
N LYS A 180 -22.86 3.36 -6.79
CA LYS A 180 -21.85 3.84 -5.83
C LYS A 180 -20.50 3.17 -6.05
N LEU A 181 -20.49 1.86 -6.33
CA LEU A 181 -19.27 1.12 -6.65
C LEU A 181 -18.63 1.65 -7.94
N PHE A 182 -19.41 1.95 -8.97
CA PHE A 182 -18.90 2.50 -10.23
C PHE A 182 -18.27 3.87 -10.02
N GLU A 183 -18.93 4.77 -9.28
CA GLU A 183 -18.40 6.08 -8.93
C GLU A 183 -17.13 5.97 -8.09
N TYR A 184 -17.11 5.08 -7.09
CA TYR A 184 -15.92 4.81 -6.28
C TYR A 184 -14.75 4.36 -7.15
N HIS A 185 -14.96 3.40 -8.06
CA HIS A 185 -13.88 2.94 -8.93
C HIS A 185 -13.43 4.00 -9.94
N ARG A 186 -14.35 4.82 -10.46
CA ARG A 186 -14.07 5.87 -11.43
C ARG A 186 -13.27 7.03 -10.82
N LEU A 187 -13.65 7.46 -9.62
CA LEU A 187 -13.11 8.64 -8.95
C LEU A 187 -11.95 8.30 -8.02
N ILE A 188 -12.08 7.24 -7.23
CA ILE A 188 -11.09 6.89 -6.21
C ILE A 188 -10.12 5.86 -6.75
N VAL A 189 -10.62 4.68 -7.13
CA VAL A 189 -9.72 3.56 -7.42
C VAL A 189 -8.81 3.89 -8.59
N LYS A 190 -9.36 4.39 -9.69
CA LYS A 190 -8.59 4.74 -10.88
C LYS A 190 -7.47 5.76 -10.60
N ASN A 191 -7.70 6.73 -9.72
CA ASN A 191 -6.80 7.86 -9.53
C ASN A 191 -5.82 7.70 -8.35
N PHE A 192 -6.19 6.90 -7.34
CA PHE A 192 -5.41 6.80 -6.10
C PHE A 192 -5.01 5.37 -5.73
N VAL A 193 -5.86 4.38 -6.02
CA VAL A 193 -5.66 2.99 -5.52
C VAL A 193 -5.05 2.07 -6.58
N TRP A 194 -5.32 2.31 -7.86
CA TRP A 194 -5.00 1.37 -8.94
C TRP A 194 -3.50 1.26 -9.20
N ASP A 195 -2.78 2.38 -9.01
CA ASP A 195 -1.32 2.48 -9.20
C ASP A 195 -0.56 2.57 -7.86
N SER A 196 -1.24 2.40 -6.72
CA SER A 196 -0.59 2.36 -5.42
C SER A 196 0.04 0.99 -5.14
N TYR A 197 0.93 0.93 -4.16
CA TYR A 197 1.36 -0.32 -3.56
C TYR A 197 0.34 -0.77 -2.54
N HIS A 198 0.01 -2.05 -2.58
CA HIS A 198 -0.91 -2.70 -1.64
C HIS A 198 -0.10 -3.63 -0.75
N ILE A 199 -0.28 -3.52 0.57
CA ILE A 199 0.32 -4.43 1.54
C ILE A 199 -0.78 -5.21 2.24
N THR A 200 -0.91 -6.49 1.91
CA THR A 200 -1.83 -7.41 2.59
C THR A 200 -1.12 -8.06 3.77
N LEU A 201 -1.63 -7.85 4.97
CA LEU A 201 -1.11 -8.47 6.20
C LEU A 201 -1.52 -9.94 6.26
N GLN A 202 -0.68 -10.82 6.80
CA GLN A 202 -1.01 -12.23 7.09
C GLN A 202 -1.63 -12.97 5.88
N ALA A 203 -1.10 -12.75 4.68
CA ALA A 203 -1.67 -13.22 3.42
C ALA A 203 -1.55 -14.75 3.27
N GLY A 204 -2.69 -15.41 3.10
CA GLY A 204 -2.83 -16.86 2.96
C GLY A 204 -2.76 -17.35 1.52
N PHE A 205 -2.08 -18.49 1.33
CA PHE A 205 -1.92 -19.17 0.04
C PHE A 205 -2.37 -20.64 0.16
N PRO A 206 -3.68 -20.93 0.03
CA PRO A 206 -4.23 -22.27 0.25
C PRO A 206 -3.68 -23.31 -0.73
N GLU A 207 -3.36 -22.89 -1.96
CA GLU A 207 -2.83 -23.76 -3.01
C GLU A 207 -1.31 -23.97 -2.92
N PHE A 208 -0.61 -23.17 -2.11
CA PHE A 208 0.84 -23.25 -2.00
C PHE A 208 1.16 -24.13 -0.81
N LYS A 209 1.37 -25.42 -1.08
CA LYS A 209 1.48 -26.46 -0.06
C LYS A 209 2.92 -26.90 0.16
N ILE A 210 3.32 -26.99 1.43
CA ILE A 210 4.57 -27.60 1.87
C ILE A 210 4.21 -28.71 2.84
N ASP A 211 4.65 -29.93 2.54
CA ASP A 211 4.35 -31.11 3.36
C ASP A 211 2.82 -31.21 3.66
N ASN A 212 2.00 -30.99 2.62
CA ASN A 212 0.52 -30.94 2.62
C ASN A 212 -0.15 -29.82 3.43
N LYS A 213 0.60 -28.85 3.95
CA LYS A 213 0.06 -27.67 4.65
C LYS A 213 0.11 -26.45 3.77
N SER A 214 -0.99 -25.69 3.72
CA SER A 214 -1.02 -24.37 3.08
C SER A 214 -0.05 -23.42 3.77
N THR A 215 0.39 -22.40 3.04
CA THR A 215 1.32 -21.40 3.57
C THR A 215 0.62 -20.06 3.80
N ARG A 216 1.21 -19.25 4.68
CA ARG A 216 0.83 -17.87 4.99
C ARG A 216 2.13 -17.08 5.12
N VAL A 217 2.11 -15.81 4.72
CA VAL A 217 3.26 -14.89 4.86
C VAL A 217 2.86 -13.70 5.73
N ASP A 218 3.82 -13.06 6.35
CA ASP A 218 3.55 -11.89 7.19
C ASP A 218 3.02 -10.72 6.36
N LEU A 219 3.67 -10.42 5.23
CA LEU A 219 3.31 -9.31 4.35
C LEU A 219 3.38 -9.74 2.87
N LEU A 220 2.33 -9.42 2.11
CA LEU A 220 2.33 -9.49 0.66
C LEU A 220 2.20 -8.09 0.07
N ILE A 221 3.21 -7.66 -0.66
CA ILE A 221 3.25 -6.39 -1.39
C ILE A 221 2.96 -6.65 -2.87
N TRP A 222 1.94 -5.97 -3.39
CA TRP A 222 1.45 -6.14 -4.76
C TRP A 222 0.96 -4.81 -5.34
N LYS A 223 0.78 -4.76 -6.67
CA LYS A 223 0.12 -3.63 -7.35
C LYS A 223 -1.12 -4.11 -8.09
N PRO A 224 -2.25 -3.39 -8.02
CA PRO A 224 -3.44 -3.76 -8.78
C PRO A 224 -3.19 -3.73 -10.30
N ASN A 225 -2.47 -2.72 -10.78
CA ASN A 225 -2.18 -2.53 -12.19
C ASN A 225 -1.02 -3.36 -12.77
N ASP A 226 -0.17 -3.97 -11.93
CA ASP A 226 0.96 -4.81 -12.38
C ASP A 226 0.91 -6.21 -11.74
N GLU A 227 0.50 -7.20 -12.54
CA GLU A 227 0.41 -8.60 -12.11
C GLU A 227 1.79 -9.22 -11.81
N ARG A 228 2.87 -8.60 -12.28
CA ARG A 228 4.25 -9.05 -12.08
C ARG A 228 4.83 -8.54 -10.77
N PHE A 229 4.25 -7.49 -10.18
CA PHE A 229 4.68 -6.99 -8.89
C PHE A 229 4.17 -7.91 -7.78
N LYS A 230 5.00 -8.90 -7.41
CA LYS A 230 4.73 -9.91 -6.38
C LYS A 230 5.92 -9.99 -5.41
N LEU A 231 5.81 -9.33 -4.26
CA LEU A 231 6.87 -9.28 -3.25
C LEU A 231 6.32 -9.75 -1.90
N ILE A 232 6.97 -10.74 -1.31
CA ILE A 232 6.71 -11.24 0.03
C ILE A 232 7.76 -10.68 0.97
N VAL A 233 7.33 -10.21 2.13
CA VAL A 233 8.22 -9.81 3.23
C VAL A 233 7.85 -10.62 4.47
N GLU A 234 8.84 -11.28 5.06
CA GLU A 234 8.70 -12.03 6.32
C GLU A 234 9.46 -11.30 7.44
N CYS A 235 8.84 -11.22 8.60
CA CYS A 235 9.40 -10.63 9.83
C CYS A 235 9.82 -11.75 10.78
N ASP A 236 11.07 -12.21 10.67
CA ASP A 236 11.54 -13.39 11.40
C ASP A 236 11.73 -13.10 12.90
N GLY A 237 10.78 -13.47 13.74
CA GLY A 237 10.92 -13.41 15.19
C GLY A 237 12.00 -14.38 15.70
N PHE A 238 12.99 -13.86 16.47
CA PHE A 238 14.13 -14.63 17.01
C PHE A 238 13.73 -15.91 17.79
N LYS A 239 12.51 -15.95 18.35
CA LYS A 239 12.01 -17.07 19.15
C LYS A 239 11.69 -18.33 18.33
N TYR A 240 11.55 -18.23 17.01
CA TYR A 240 11.00 -19.30 16.16
C TYR A 240 11.99 -19.96 15.19
N HIS A 241 13.18 -19.38 14.95
CA HIS A 241 14.11 -19.83 13.89
C HIS A 241 15.46 -20.36 14.37
N ASN A 242 15.51 -21.05 15.51
CA ASN A 242 16.79 -21.59 16.03
C ASN A 242 17.00 -23.09 15.77
N THR A 243 16.12 -23.75 15.00
CA THR A 243 16.28 -25.18 14.65
C THR A 243 16.62 -25.37 13.18
N LYS A 244 17.37 -26.43 12.89
CA LYS A 244 17.77 -26.80 11.52
C LYS A 244 16.55 -27.15 10.67
N GLU A 245 15.52 -27.70 11.30
CA GLU A 245 14.24 -28.08 10.71
C GLU A 245 13.46 -26.85 10.26
N ALA A 246 13.37 -25.81 11.12
CA ALA A 246 12.74 -24.53 10.78
C ALA A 246 13.42 -23.91 9.55
N PHE A 247 14.74 -23.82 9.57
CA PHE A 247 15.52 -23.26 8.45
C PHE A 247 15.35 -24.04 7.13
N THR A 248 15.24 -25.37 7.22
CA THR A 248 14.99 -26.22 6.03
C THR A 248 13.59 -25.99 5.48
N SER A 249 12.59 -25.84 6.36
CA SER A 249 11.22 -25.53 6.00
C SER A 249 11.11 -24.16 5.32
N ASP A 250 11.73 -23.13 5.90
CA ASP A 250 11.73 -21.77 5.34
C ASP A 250 12.36 -21.73 3.93
N ARG A 251 13.46 -22.47 3.73
CA ARG A 251 14.06 -22.61 2.39
C ARG A 251 13.18 -23.36 1.39
N LYS A 252 12.41 -24.36 1.83
CA LYS A 252 11.41 -25.00 0.95
C LYS A 252 10.33 -23.98 0.56
N ARG A 253 9.88 -23.17 1.52
CA ARG A 253 8.88 -22.11 1.33
C ARG A 253 9.35 -21.06 0.33
N ASP A 254 10.58 -20.58 0.46
CA ASP A 254 11.16 -19.63 -0.51
C ASP A 254 11.20 -20.17 -1.93
N ARG A 255 11.67 -21.41 -2.08
CA ARG A 255 11.74 -22.02 -3.42
C ARG A 255 10.36 -22.17 -4.02
N LEU A 256 9.36 -22.53 -3.21
CA LEU A 256 7.98 -22.60 -3.65
C LEU A 256 7.49 -21.22 -4.12
N TYR A 257 7.59 -20.19 -3.28
CA TYR A 257 7.17 -18.82 -3.65
C TYR A 257 7.90 -18.30 -4.89
N LYS A 258 9.22 -18.48 -4.95
CA LYS A 258 10.02 -18.08 -6.10
C LYS A 258 9.61 -18.81 -7.38
N SER A 259 9.29 -20.10 -7.30
CA SER A 259 8.77 -20.87 -8.46
C SER A 259 7.41 -20.37 -8.95
N LYS A 260 6.67 -19.63 -8.11
CA LYS A 260 5.37 -19.01 -8.42
C LYS A 260 5.51 -17.53 -8.82
N GLY A 261 6.74 -17.04 -9.00
CA GLY A 261 7.02 -15.67 -9.45
C GLY A 261 7.07 -14.63 -8.34
N TYR A 262 7.08 -15.03 -7.06
CA TYR A 262 7.26 -14.09 -5.96
C TYR A 262 8.73 -13.87 -5.66
N GLN A 263 9.08 -12.62 -5.43
CA GLN A 263 10.31 -12.27 -4.74
C GLN A 263 10.07 -12.35 -3.23
N VAL A 264 11.03 -12.86 -2.47
CA VAL A 264 10.95 -12.98 -1.00
C VAL A 264 12.08 -12.18 -0.37
N ILE A 265 11.78 -11.40 0.65
CA ILE A 265 12.74 -10.71 1.53
C ILE A 265 12.41 -11.07 2.97
N ARG A 266 13.44 -11.16 3.80
CA ARG A 266 13.30 -11.38 5.23
C ARG A 266 14.04 -10.33 6.01
N PHE A 267 13.42 -9.86 7.08
CA PHE A 267 14.06 -9.03 8.09
C PHE A 267 13.96 -9.74 9.42
N SER A 268 15.08 -9.92 10.09
CA SER A 268 15.06 -10.48 11.45
C SER A 268 14.43 -9.48 12.41
N GLY A 269 13.74 -9.99 13.43
CA GLY A 269 13.21 -9.18 14.51
C GLY A 269 14.30 -8.40 15.25
N THR A 270 15.54 -8.89 15.24
CA THR A 270 16.69 -8.15 15.79
C THR A 270 17.08 -6.95 14.93
N GLU A 271 17.03 -7.06 13.60
CA GLU A 271 17.27 -5.94 12.70
C GLU A 271 16.18 -4.88 12.85
N ILE A 272 14.91 -5.31 12.78
CA ILE A 272 13.74 -4.43 12.94
C ILE A 272 13.78 -3.74 14.31
N TRP A 273 14.04 -4.51 15.39
CA TRP A 273 14.15 -3.93 16.71
C TRP A 273 15.29 -2.92 16.74
N LYS A 274 16.50 -3.29 16.34
CA LYS A 274 17.67 -2.43 16.47
C LYS A 274 17.47 -1.07 15.78
N ASP A 275 16.98 -1.05 14.56
CA ASP A 275 16.77 0.19 13.79
C ASP A 275 15.58 0.08 12.83
N PRO A 276 14.34 0.30 13.32
CA PRO A 276 13.15 0.11 12.51
C PRO A 276 13.07 1.08 11.33
N ILE A 277 13.64 2.29 11.48
CA ILE A 277 13.67 3.29 10.42
C ILE A 277 14.58 2.82 9.27
N SER A 278 15.79 2.36 9.59
CA SER A 278 16.73 1.89 8.56
C SER A 278 16.18 0.69 7.81
N VAL A 279 15.57 -0.28 8.51
CA VAL A 279 14.98 -1.47 7.88
C VAL A 279 13.79 -1.10 6.99
N SER A 280 12.92 -0.20 7.46
CA SER A 280 11.80 0.29 6.64
C SER A 280 12.28 1.07 5.42
N SER A 281 13.36 1.84 5.55
CA SER A 281 13.99 2.55 4.42
C SER A 281 14.56 1.56 3.40
N GLU A 282 15.22 0.50 3.86
CA GLU A 282 15.73 -0.55 2.98
C GLU A 282 14.62 -1.23 2.19
N LEU A 283 13.50 -1.57 2.84
CA LEU A 283 12.34 -2.12 2.14
C LEU A 283 11.73 -1.12 1.15
N TYR A 284 11.55 0.14 1.55
CA TYR A 284 11.04 1.19 0.66
C TYR A 284 11.89 1.32 -0.60
N ASP A 285 13.21 1.42 -0.43
CA ASP A 285 14.17 1.48 -1.53
C ASP A 285 14.11 0.22 -2.40
N PHE A 286 13.94 -0.95 -1.79
CA PHE A 286 13.77 -2.19 -2.53
C PHE A 286 12.51 -2.18 -3.39
N ILE A 287 11.37 -1.75 -2.83
CA ILE A 287 10.08 -1.67 -3.53
C ILE A 287 10.21 -0.79 -4.79
N GLU A 288 10.76 0.42 -4.66
CA GLU A 288 10.96 1.33 -5.80
C GLU A 288 11.90 0.74 -6.86
N ASN A 289 12.98 0.08 -6.42
CA ASN A 289 13.92 -0.58 -7.33
C ASN A 289 13.32 -1.80 -8.03
N TYR A 290 12.48 -2.55 -7.32
CA TYR A 290 11.81 -3.73 -7.84
C TYR A 290 10.80 -3.36 -8.92
N GLU A 291 10.00 -2.32 -8.69
CA GLU A 291 9.05 -1.78 -9.67
C GLU A 291 9.73 -1.37 -10.98
N ARG A 292 10.86 -0.64 -10.89
CA ARG A 292 11.62 -0.22 -12.07
C ARG A 292 12.11 -1.40 -12.91
N LYS A 293 12.44 -2.52 -12.26
CA LYS A 293 12.90 -3.74 -12.94
C LYS A 293 11.76 -4.53 -13.55
N THR A 294 10.59 -4.57 -12.92
CA THR A 294 9.42 -5.26 -13.49
C THR A 294 8.79 -4.45 -14.61
N SER A 295 8.92 -3.13 -14.59
CA SER A 295 8.37 -2.23 -15.62
C SER A 295 9.19 -2.17 -16.92
N ALA A 296 10.46 -2.61 -16.90
CA ALA A 296 11.35 -2.68 -18.05
C ALA A 296 11.18 -3.99 -18.85
#